data_AF-A0A6H0V2Z9-F1
#
_entry.id   AF-A0A6H0V2Z9-F1
#
_cell.length_a   1.000
_cell.length_b   1.000
_cell.length_c   1.000
_cell.angle_alpha   90.00
_cell.angle_beta   90.00
_cell.angle_gamma   90.00
#
_symmetry.space_group_name_H-M   'P 1'
#
loop_
_entity.id
_entity.type
_entity.pdbx_description
1 polymer ?
#
loop_
_entity_poly.entity_id
_entity_poly.type
_entity_poly.pdbx_seq_one_letter_code
_entity_poly.pdbx_strand_id
1 'polypeptide(L)'
;MKLNKELLTFLEEFKKDKLNQTVRDIVFENEDFQGIDFNYIDLANKYIEDLEERLDDEELKVDEKFFENQSEHIYEIADDNVNIYYADLEKNAVEKLNYLLDNHSDVLEEFTKTNKKNFYVIVHYAEYYIGSDFLEEFHRKFEETIEKRLDLDNQKEMLME
;
A
#
# COMPACT_ATOMS: atom_id res chain seq x y z
N MET A 1 -23.04 3.28 -8.88
CA MET A 1 -23.96 2.51 -8.00
C MET A 1 -23.96 1.00 -8.26
N LYS A 2 -24.17 0.49 -9.49
CA LYS A 2 -24.01 -0.95 -9.80
C LYS A 2 -22.53 -1.38 -9.76
N LEU A 3 -21.67 -0.61 -10.42
CA LEU A 3 -20.22 -0.86 -10.49
C LEU A 3 -19.52 -0.79 -9.12
N ASN A 4 -19.86 0.19 -8.27
CA ASN A 4 -19.35 0.24 -6.88
C ASN A 4 -19.70 -1.01 -6.08
N LYS A 5 -20.92 -1.56 -6.22
CA LYS A 5 -21.32 -2.79 -5.52
C LYS A 5 -20.57 -4.03 -6.01
N GLU A 6 -20.37 -4.12 -7.33
CA GLU A 6 -19.55 -5.18 -7.93
C GLU A 6 -18.10 -5.10 -7.44
N LEU A 7 -17.55 -3.88 -7.36
CA LEU A 7 -16.21 -3.66 -6.83
C LEU A 7 -16.11 -4.00 -5.34
N LEU A 8 -17.04 -3.55 -4.49
CA LEU A 8 -17.08 -3.91 -3.06
C LEU A 8 -17.11 -5.44 -2.87
N THR A 9 -17.91 -6.15 -3.69
CA THR A 9 -17.94 -7.62 -3.67
C THR A 9 -16.59 -8.21 -4.07
N PHE A 10 -15.92 -7.62 -5.07
CA PHE A 10 -14.57 -8.01 -5.45
C PHE A 10 -13.54 -7.75 -4.33
N LEU A 11 -13.64 -6.64 -3.60
CA LEU A 11 -12.73 -6.32 -2.48
C LEU A 11 -12.83 -7.39 -1.37
N GLU A 12 -14.05 -7.80 -1.03
CA GLU A 12 -14.28 -8.90 -0.08
C GLU A 12 -13.66 -10.23 -0.55
N GLU A 13 -13.84 -10.59 -1.83
CA GLU A 13 -13.22 -11.77 -2.44
C GLU A 13 -11.69 -11.67 -2.45
N PHE A 14 -11.16 -10.51 -2.81
CA PHE A 14 -9.72 -10.26 -2.89
C PHE A 14 -9.06 -10.40 -1.52
N LYS A 15 -9.63 -9.79 -0.47
CA LYS A 15 -9.15 -9.92 0.92
C LYS A 15 -9.06 -11.39 1.36
N LYS A 16 -10.07 -12.18 1.00
CA LYS A 16 -10.17 -13.58 1.40
C LYS A 16 -9.20 -14.49 0.64
N ASP A 17 -9.11 -14.31 -0.67
CA ASP A 17 -8.52 -15.33 -1.55
C ASP A 17 -7.18 -14.93 -2.16
N LYS A 18 -6.87 -13.62 -2.26
CA LYS A 18 -5.70 -13.12 -3.00
C LYS A 18 -4.75 -12.25 -2.20
N LEU A 19 -5.23 -11.48 -1.22
CA LEU A 19 -4.44 -10.50 -0.48
C LEU A 19 -3.11 -11.07 0.02
N ASN A 20 -3.15 -12.15 0.79
CA ASN A 20 -1.95 -12.76 1.34
C ASN A 20 -0.97 -13.21 0.27
N GLN A 21 -1.46 -13.68 -0.88
CA GLN A 21 -0.60 -14.08 -1.98
C GLN A 21 0.02 -12.86 -2.66
N THR A 22 -0.77 -11.83 -2.95
CA THR A 22 -0.27 -10.57 -3.54
C THR A 22 0.80 -9.92 -2.66
N VAL A 23 0.56 -9.84 -1.35
CA VAL A 23 1.54 -9.30 -0.39
C VAL A 23 2.81 -10.13 -0.40
N ARG A 24 2.69 -11.46 -0.40
CA ARG A 24 3.85 -12.36 -0.49
C ARG A 24 4.62 -12.16 -1.79
N ASP A 25 3.92 -12.06 -2.92
CA ASP A 25 4.57 -11.88 -4.22
C ASP A 25 5.37 -10.57 -4.23
N ILE A 26 4.81 -9.48 -3.72
CA ILE A 26 5.55 -8.20 -3.60
C ILE A 26 6.78 -8.34 -2.71
N VAL A 27 6.62 -8.88 -1.49
CA VAL A 27 7.71 -8.95 -0.50
C VAL A 27 8.79 -9.96 -0.90
N PHE A 28 8.44 -11.06 -1.58
CA PHE A 28 9.41 -12.06 -2.03
C PHE A 28 10.07 -11.71 -3.36
N GLU A 29 9.38 -10.99 -4.26
CA GLU A 29 9.95 -10.61 -5.57
C GLU A 29 10.78 -9.33 -5.49
N ASN A 30 10.54 -8.47 -4.50
CA ASN A 30 11.30 -7.26 -4.28
C ASN A 30 12.30 -7.44 -3.13
N GLU A 31 13.59 -7.37 -3.44
CA GLU A 31 14.69 -7.54 -2.48
C GLU A 31 14.74 -6.45 -1.41
N ASP A 32 14.22 -5.26 -1.70
CA ASP A 32 14.21 -4.13 -0.76
C ASP A 32 13.33 -4.41 0.46
N PHE A 33 12.28 -5.22 0.32
CA PHE A 33 11.40 -5.59 1.43
C PHE A 33 11.86 -6.85 2.17
N GLN A 34 12.83 -7.59 1.64
CA GLN A 34 13.24 -8.86 2.22
C GLN A 34 14.00 -8.66 3.54
N GLY A 35 13.55 -9.36 4.58
CA GLY A 35 14.19 -9.33 5.89
C GLY A 35 13.79 -8.13 6.77
N ILE A 36 12.95 -7.23 6.27
CA ILE A 36 12.32 -6.18 7.06
C ILE A 36 11.07 -6.78 7.74
N ASP A 37 11.08 -6.83 9.07
CA ASP A 37 9.88 -7.21 9.84
C ASP A 37 8.92 -6.02 9.90
N PHE A 38 8.02 -5.98 8.93
CA PHE A 38 6.99 -4.97 8.79
C PHE A 38 5.65 -5.66 8.54
N ASN A 39 4.56 -5.08 9.04
CA ASN A 39 3.24 -5.71 8.93
C ASN A 39 2.56 -5.38 7.60
N TYR A 40 3.13 -5.90 6.51
CA TYR A 40 2.69 -5.64 5.14
C TYR A 40 1.25 -6.09 4.87
N ILE A 41 0.80 -7.19 5.50
CA ILE A 41 -0.57 -7.69 5.33
C ILE A 41 -1.57 -6.73 5.95
N ASP A 42 -1.30 -6.24 7.16
CA ASP A 42 -2.20 -5.29 7.82
C ASP A 42 -2.21 -3.95 7.07
N LEU A 43 -1.06 -3.48 6.57
CA LEU A 43 -1.01 -2.26 5.77
C LEU A 43 -1.79 -2.39 4.45
N ALA A 44 -1.68 -3.52 3.74
CA ALA A 44 -2.46 -3.77 2.54
C ALA A 44 -3.97 -3.92 2.84
N ASN A 45 -4.34 -4.48 4.01
CA ASN A 45 -5.73 -4.46 4.47
C ASN A 45 -6.21 -3.03 4.71
N LYS A 46 -5.40 -2.17 5.34
CA LYS A 46 -5.75 -0.75 5.56
C LYS A 46 -6.00 0.01 4.29
N TYR A 47 -5.19 -0.25 3.27
CA TYR A 47 -5.43 0.29 1.94
C TYR A 47 -6.78 -0.15 1.35
N ILE A 48 -7.15 -1.43 1.50
CA ILE A 48 -8.45 -1.92 1.03
C ILE A 48 -9.60 -1.34 1.87
N GLU A 49 -9.45 -1.24 3.18
CA GLU A 49 -10.46 -0.66 4.09
C GLU A 49 -10.74 0.81 3.73
N ASP A 50 -9.70 1.62 3.49
CA ASP A 50 -9.83 3.00 3.02
C ASP A 50 -10.62 3.06 1.70
N LEU A 51 -10.28 2.18 0.75
CA LEU A 51 -10.97 2.12 -0.52
C LEU A 51 -12.45 1.71 -0.38
N GLU A 52 -12.77 0.77 0.51
CA GLU A 52 -14.14 0.35 0.81
C GLU A 52 -14.96 1.51 1.39
N GLU A 53 -14.41 2.22 2.39
CA GLU A 53 -15.06 3.36 3.03
C GLU A 53 -15.40 4.46 2.01
N ARG A 54 -14.43 4.82 1.17
CA ARG A 54 -14.61 5.87 0.14
C ARG A 54 -15.59 5.47 -0.97
N LEU A 55 -15.70 4.18 -1.27
CA LEU A 55 -16.68 3.65 -2.22
C LEU A 55 -18.11 3.64 -1.64
N ASP A 56 -18.25 3.34 -0.35
CA ASP A 56 -19.51 3.34 0.37
C ASP A 56 -20.04 4.76 0.61
N ASP A 57 -19.15 5.72 0.90
CA ASP A 57 -19.49 7.14 1.10
C ASP A 57 -19.72 7.90 -0.23
N GLU A 58 -19.62 7.21 -1.37
CA GLU A 58 -19.73 7.77 -2.73
C GLU A 58 -18.73 8.89 -3.04
N GLU A 59 -17.71 9.09 -2.21
CA GLU A 59 -16.60 10.02 -2.44
C GLU A 59 -15.80 9.60 -3.68
N LEU A 60 -15.73 8.28 -3.91
CA LEU A 60 -15.01 7.69 -5.00
C LEU A 60 -15.97 7.02 -5.99
N LYS A 61 -15.85 7.42 -7.25
CA LYS A 61 -16.58 6.81 -8.36
C LYS A 61 -15.64 5.96 -9.17
N VAL A 62 -16.09 4.76 -9.51
CA VAL A 62 -15.37 3.89 -10.43
C VAL A 62 -15.47 4.49 -11.82
N ASP A 63 -14.48 5.30 -12.17
CA ASP A 63 -14.25 5.93 -13.48
C ASP A 63 -12.76 5.89 -13.83
N GLU A 64 -12.35 6.57 -14.90
CA GLU A 64 -10.96 6.60 -15.36
C GLU A 64 -9.96 7.14 -14.32
N LYS A 65 -10.42 7.85 -13.28
CA LYS A 65 -9.58 8.41 -12.21
C LYS A 65 -9.64 7.63 -10.91
N PHE A 66 -10.35 6.51 -10.89
CA PHE A 66 -10.53 5.68 -9.70
C PHE A 66 -9.19 5.32 -9.03
N PHE A 67 -8.24 4.81 -9.81
CA PHE A 67 -6.92 4.40 -9.29
C PHE A 67 -6.04 5.61 -8.98
N GLU A 68 -6.09 6.66 -9.80
CA GLU A 68 -5.39 7.92 -9.53
C GLU A 68 -5.78 8.49 -8.16
N ASN A 69 -7.08 8.59 -7.88
CA ASN A 69 -7.60 9.11 -6.61
C ASN A 69 -7.25 8.21 -5.41
N GLN A 70 -7.05 6.91 -5.61
CA GLN A 70 -6.61 6.01 -4.54
C GLN A 70 -5.09 6.11 -4.31
N SER A 71 -4.31 6.35 -5.36
CA SER A 71 -2.86 6.52 -5.25
C SER A 71 -2.47 7.74 -4.40
N GLU A 72 -3.27 8.81 -4.43
CA GLU A 72 -3.05 10.02 -3.64
C GLU A 72 -3.10 9.77 -2.12
N HIS A 73 -3.78 8.70 -1.69
CA HIS A 73 -3.98 8.36 -0.27
C HIS A 73 -2.89 7.42 0.28
N ILE A 74 -2.03 6.86 -0.58
CA ILE A 74 -0.99 5.91 -0.17
C ILE A 74 -0.13 6.48 0.95
N TYR A 75 0.31 7.73 0.82
CA TYR A 75 1.18 8.37 1.79
C TYR A 75 0.47 8.64 3.12
N GLU A 76 -0.82 8.99 3.12
CA GLU A 76 -1.60 9.17 4.34
C GLU A 76 -1.80 7.84 5.06
N ILE A 77 -2.17 6.79 4.32
CA ILE A 77 -2.32 5.44 4.87
C ILE A 77 -0.99 4.94 5.45
N ALA A 78 0.14 5.19 4.78
CA ALA A 78 1.45 4.80 5.27
C ALA A 78 1.80 5.53 6.59
N ASP A 79 1.61 6.85 6.66
CA ASP A 79 1.90 7.67 7.85
C ASP A 79 1.06 7.26 9.05
N ASP A 80 -0.25 7.06 8.86
CA ASP A 80 -1.18 6.65 9.91
C ASP A 80 -0.89 5.25 10.49
N ASN A 81 -0.12 4.43 9.76
CA ASN A 81 0.23 3.07 10.15
C ASN A 81 1.69 2.89 10.57
N VAL A 82 2.46 3.98 10.70
CA VAL A 82 3.79 3.93 11.30
C VAL A 82 3.69 3.61 12.79
N ASN A 83 4.61 2.80 13.31
CA ASN A 83 4.63 2.50 14.73
C ASN A 83 4.86 3.77 15.57
N ILE A 84 3.97 4.01 16.53
CA ILE A 84 4.09 5.14 17.46
C ILE A 84 4.85 4.76 18.76
N TYR A 85 5.06 3.47 18.99
CA TYR A 85 5.72 2.95 20.18
C TYR A 85 7.21 2.75 19.94
N TYR A 86 8.04 3.38 20.77
CA TYR A 86 9.51 3.34 20.64
C TYR A 86 10.09 1.93 20.61
N ALA A 87 9.54 1.00 21.40
CA ALA A 87 10.02 -0.39 21.43
C ALA A 87 9.78 -1.14 20.10
N ASP A 88 8.67 -0.85 19.43
CA ASP A 88 8.32 -1.47 18.15
C ASP A 88 9.08 -0.80 16.99
N LEU A 89 9.29 0.52 17.07
CA LEU A 89 10.16 1.23 16.14
C LEU A 89 11.60 0.71 16.17
N GLU A 90 12.16 0.49 17.36
CA GLU A 90 13.52 -0.03 17.55
C GLU A 90 13.72 -1.44 16.99
N LYS A 91 12.64 -2.23 16.89
CA LYS A 91 12.69 -3.56 16.32
C LYS A 91 13.09 -3.48 14.85
N ASN A 92 14.21 -4.13 14.50
CA ASN A 92 14.81 -4.11 13.16
C ASN A 92 15.09 -2.70 12.63
N ALA A 93 15.44 -1.77 13.54
CA ALA A 93 15.81 -0.41 13.15
C ALA A 93 17.03 -0.38 12.22
N VAL A 94 17.95 -1.35 12.30
CA VAL A 94 19.10 -1.41 11.40
C VAL A 94 18.66 -1.68 9.97
N GLU A 95 17.79 -2.66 9.77
CA GLU A 95 17.23 -3.03 8.47
C GLU A 95 16.41 -1.89 7.87
N LYS A 96 15.58 -1.23 8.70
CA LYS A 96 14.79 -0.06 8.29
C LYS A 96 15.68 1.12 7.86
N LEU A 97 16.74 1.39 8.62
CA LEU A 97 17.68 2.46 8.29
C LEU A 97 18.50 2.13 7.04
N ASN A 98 18.87 0.87 6.83
CA ASN A 98 19.52 0.43 5.60
C ASN A 98 18.59 0.63 4.41
N TYR A 99 17.31 0.25 4.52
CA TYR A 99 16.32 0.54 3.48
C TYR A 99 16.26 2.02 3.13
N LEU A 100 16.16 2.89 4.14
CA LEU A 100 16.10 4.34 3.93
C LEU A 100 17.40 4.86 3.29
N LEU A 101 18.56 4.32 3.66
CA LEU A 101 19.85 4.67 3.06
C LEU A 101 19.95 4.24 1.59
N ASP A 102 19.47 3.05 1.27
CA ASP A 102 19.62 2.45 -0.06
C ASP A 102 18.60 3.03 -1.05
N ASN A 103 17.38 3.34 -0.58
CA ASN A 103 16.26 3.75 -1.44
C ASN A 103 15.90 5.25 -1.36
N HIS A 104 16.17 5.91 -0.24
CA HIS A 104 15.73 7.31 0.03
C HIS A 104 16.85 8.15 0.68
N SER A 105 18.07 8.00 0.17
CA SER A 105 19.27 8.67 0.74
C SER A 105 19.15 10.21 0.81
N ASP A 106 18.37 10.81 -0.08
CA ASP A 106 18.08 12.24 -0.13
C ASP A 106 17.32 12.73 1.11
N VAL A 107 16.39 11.94 1.61
CA VAL A 107 15.66 12.20 2.86
C VAL A 107 16.63 12.32 4.04
N LEU A 108 17.63 11.45 4.10
CA LEU A 108 18.65 11.50 5.15
C LEU A 108 19.53 12.75 5.04
N GLU A 109 19.86 13.20 3.83
CA GLU A 109 20.55 14.46 3.64
C GLU A 109 19.75 15.64 4.20
N GLU A 110 18.43 15.64 4.05
CA GLU A 110 17.56 16.68 4.65
C GLU A 110 17.57 16.65 6.18
N PHE A 111 17.55 15.47 6.80
CA PHE A 111 17.70 15.34 8.26
C PHE A 111 19.02 15.91 8.78
N THR A 112 20.11 15.73 8.04
CA THR A 112 21.41 16.30 8.44
C THR A 112 21.42 17.83 8.45
N LYS A 113 20.57 18.47 7.63
CA LYS A 113 20.43 19.94 7.55
C LYS A 113 19.62 20.51 8.72
N THR A 114 18.72 19.75 9.33
CA THR A 114 17.72 20.27 10.29
C THR A 114 18.11 20.15 11.77
N ASN A 115 19.33 19.72 12.12
CA ASN A 115 19.85 19.55 13.50
C ASN A 115 19.02 18.65 14.45
N LYS A 116 17.87 18.11 14.01
CA LYS A 116 17.02 17.21 14.79
C LYS A 116 17.38 15.75 14.52
N LYS A 117 18.53 15.32 15.04
CA LYS A 117 19.01 13.93 14.98
C LYS A 117 18.34 13.07 16.05
N ASN A 118 17.01 13.01 16.06
CA ASN A 118 16.32 12.05 16.91
C ASN A 118 16.25 10.72 16.18
N PHE A 119 16.94 9.71 16.70
CA PHE A 119 16.94 8.35 16.16
C PHE A 119 15.53 7.84 15.87
N TYR A 120 14.58 8.05 16.79
CA TYR A 120 13.20 7.62 16.62
C TYR A 120 12.48 8.34 15.48
N VAL A 121 12.82 9.61 15.23
CA VAL A 121 12.29 10.33 14.07
C VAL A 121 12.83 9.68 12.80
N ILE A 122 14.12 9.41 12.70
CA ILE A 122 14.70 8.80 11.50
C ILE A 122 14.09 7.41 11.24
N VAL A 123 13.94 6.58 12.29
CA VAL A 123 13.35 5.24 12.15
C VAL A 123 11.85 5.32 11.81
N HIS A 124 11.12 6.29 12.35
CA HIS A 124 9.73 6.54 11.98
C HIS A 124 9.61 6.89 10.49
N TYR A 125 10.47 7.77 9.98
CA TYR A 125 10.52 8.06 8.54
C TYR A 125 10.92 6.83 7.71
N ALA A 126 11.83 5.99 8.20
CA ALA A 126 12.15 4.75 7.52
C ALA A 126 10.92 3.83 7.39
N GLU A 127 10.15 3.64 8.46
CA GLU A 127 8.89 2.88 8.39
C GLU A 127 7.85 3.50 7.47
N TYR A 128 7.71 4.83 7.49
CA TYR A 128 6.83 5.57 6.58
C TYR A 128 7.17 5.24 5.12
N TYR A 129 8.44 5.37 4.72
CA TYR A 129 8.85 5.12 3.34
C TYR A 129 8.75 3.63 2.93
N ILE A 130 9.07 2.71 3.85
CA ILE A 130 8.85 1.27 3.62
C ILE A 130 7.36 1.01 3.35
N GLY A 131 6.48 1.62 4.16
CA GLY A 131 5.04 1.50 4.01
C GLY A 131 4.53 2.09 2.69
N SER A 132 4.95 3.31 2.34
CA SER A 132 4.52 3.98 1.12
C SER A 132 4.96 3.23 -0.13
N ASP A 133 6.22 2.82 -0.20
CA ASP A 133 6.76 2.14 -1.39
C ASP A 133 6.10 0.76 -1.57
N PHE A 134 5.88 0.04 -0.47
CA PHE A 134 5.12 -1.19 -0.50
C PHE A 134 3.69 -0.96 -1.01
N LEU A 135 3.01 0.08 -0.55
CA LEU A 135 1.65 0.40 -0.97
C LEU A 135 1.58 0.84 -2.44
N GLU A 136 2.62 1.51 -2.96
CA GLU A 136 2.71 1.81 -4.39
C GLU A 136 2.82 0.53 -5.24
N GLU A 137 3.66 -0.43 -4.84
CA GLU A 137 3.74 -1.74 -5.51
C GLU A 137 2.43 -2.52 -5.39
N PHE A 138 1.82 -2.48 -4.20
CA PHE A 138 0.54 -3.12 -3.94
C PHE A 138 -0.56 -2.52 -4.81
N HIS A 139 -0.65 -1.19 -4.88
CA HIS A 139 -1.60 -0.46 -5.70
C HIS A 139 -1.50 -0.88 -7.17
N ARG A 140 -0.28 -0.91 -7.75
CA ARG A 140 -0.07 -1.33 -9.13
C ARG A 140 -0.55 -2.76 -9.39
N LYS A 141 -0.14 -3.74 -8.56
CA LYS A 141 -0.58 -5.14 -8.73
C LYS A 141 -2.08 -5.30 -8.51
N PHE A 142 -2.66 -4.50 -7.62
CA PHE A 142 -4.09 -4.50 -7.33
C PHE A 142 -4.90 -3.92 -8.50
N GLU A 143 -4.49 -2.79 -9.04
CA GLU A 143 -5.06 -2.16 -10.25
C GLU A 143 -5.06 -3.16 -11.41
N GLU A 144 -3.91 -3.75 -11.74
CA GLU A 144 -3.83 -4.76 -12.79
C GLU A 144 -4.79 -5.94 -12.58
N THR A 145 -5.03 -6.32 -11.31
CA THR A 145 -5.93 -7.43 -10.99
C THR A 145 -7.39 -7.06 -11.24
N ILE A 146 -7.78 -5.82 -10.95
CA ILE A 146 -9.12 -5.31 -11.25
C ILE A 146 -9.30 -5.14 -12.75
N GLU A 147 -8.37 -4.51 -13.45
CA GLU A 147 -8.45 -4.28 -14.89
C GLU A 147 -8.65 -5.61 -15.64
N LYS A 148 -7.84 -6.63 -15.31
CA LYS A 148 -7.99 -7.98 -15.88
C LYS A 148 -9.36 -8.59 -15.60
N ARG A 149 -10.00 -8.29 -14.46
CA ARG A 149 -11.35 -8.78 -14.14
C ARG A 149 -12.41 -8.04 -14.95
N LEU A 150 -12.33 -6.71 -15.03
CA LEU A 150 -13.27 -5.89 -15.80
C LEU A 150 -13.23 -6.25 -17.30
N ASP A 151 -12.04 -6.48 -17.85
CA ASP A 151 -11.87 -6.95 -19.22
C ASP A 151 -12.51 -8.33 -19.47
N LEU A 152 -12.39 -9.26 -18.52
CA LEU A 152 -13.00 -10.60 -18.62
C LEU A 152 -14.53 -10.53 -18.59
N ASP A 153 -15.10 -9.62 -17.81
CA ASP A 153 -16.55 -9.48 -17.72
C ASP A 153 -17.12 -8.83 -18.99
N ASN A 154 -16.44 -7.83 -19.57
CA ASN A 154 -16.78 -7.27 -20.89
C ASN A 154 -16.75 -8.33 -22.00
N GLN A 155 -15.75 -9.22 -22.00
CA GLN A 155 -15.65 -10.32 -22.98
C GLN A 155 -16.77 -11.35 -22.84
N LYS A 156 -17.23 -11.65 -21.61
CA LYS A 156 -18.34 -12.58 -21.38
C LYS A 156 -19.67 -12.01 -21.86
N GLU A 157 -19.92 -10.72 -21.65
CA GLU A 157 -21.14 -10.08 -22.16
C GLU A 157 -21.22 -10.17 -23.69
N MET A 158 -20.12 -9.91 -24.41
CA MET A 158 -20.05 -10.02 -25.87
C MET A 158 -20.27 -11.44 -26.42
N LEU A 159 -19.99 -12.49 -25.63
CA LEU A 159 -20.20 -13.89 -26.04
C LEU A 159 -21.63 -14.39 -25.77
N MET A 160 -22.42 -13.62 -25.02
CA MET A 160 -23.82 -13.93 -24.67
C MET A 160 -24.84 -13.14 -25.51
N GLU A 161 -24.39 -12.21 -26.35
CA GLU A 161 -25.18 -11.51 -27.39
C GLU A 161 -25.12 -12.24 -28.74
#